data_AF-A0A1L8PHF1-F1
#
_entry.id   AF-A0A1L8PHF1-F1
#
_cell.length_a   1.000
_cell.length_b   1.000
_cell.length_c   1.000
_cell.angle_alpha   90.00
_cell.angle_beta   90.00
_cell.angle_gamma   90.00
#
_symmetry.space_group_name_H-M   'P 1'
#
loop_
_entity.id
_entity.type
_entity.pdbx_description
1 polymer ?
#
loop_
_entity_poly.entity_id
_entity_poly.type
_entity_poly.pdbx_seq_one_letter_code
_entity_poly.pdbx_strand_id
1 'polypeptide(L)'
;MAKWLNNLILVLAFVYIFGSNLSGFSTAIGWAGAGVTYALREVIVSFAGWFAIMFGDFFNTGDRVLLGGIKGDVVDIGMLRTTLMEMGEWVEGDQYTGRIVRVANSYIFTSPVYNYTADFKFLWDEIHVPLHFDSDIKLAKGIVLAIAEDIIGTYNEQAEEEWGNMKRRYRIENASLKP
;
A
#
# COMPACT_ATOMS: atom_id res chain seq x y z
N MET A 1 -43.96 19.84 22.83
CA MET A 1 -43.79 18.60 23.62
C MET A 1 -44.85 17.54 23.28
N ALA A 2 -46.15 17.88 23.25
CA ALA A 2 -47.24 16.93 22.97
C ALA A 2 -47.18 16.21 21.60
N LYS A 3 -46.68 16.85 20.53
CA LYS A 3 -46.56 16.22 19.19
C LYS A 3 -45.53 15.08 19.17
N TRP A 4 -44.40 15.24 19.86
CA TRP A 4 -43.38 14.20 19.99
C TRP A 4 -43.89 13.01 20.81
N LEU A 5 -44.64 13.30 21.89
CA LEU A 5 -45.27 12.27 22.70
C LEU A 5 -46.35 11.51 21.92
N ASN A 6 -47.17 12.21 21.13
CA ASN A 6 -48.18 11.59 20.28
C ASN A 6 -47.55 10.72 19.17
N ASN A 7 -46.50 11.22 18.52
CA ASN A 7 -45.77 10.46 17.51
C ASN A 7 -45.10 9.22 18.12
N LEU A 8 -44.54 9.34 19.32
CA LEU A 8 -43.98 8.21 20.07
C LEU A 8 -45.05 7.16 20.39
N ILE A 9 -46.22 7.59 20.88
CA ILE A 9 -47.35 6.71 21.19
C ILE A 9 -47.87 6.02 19.92
N LEU A 10 -47.94 6.73 18.80
CA LEU A 10 -48.34 6.17 17.50
C LEU A 10 -47.35 5.11 17.00
N VAL A 11 -46.04 5.36 17.12
CA VAL A 11 -45.00 4.38 16.75
C VAL A 11 -45.09 3.14 17.66
N LEU A 12 -45.28 3.33 18.97
CA LEU A 12 -45.42 2.21 19.91
C LEU A 12 -46.70 1.40 19.68
N ALA A 13 -47.82 2.05 19.39
CA ALA A 13 -49.08 1.39 19.04
C ALA A 13 -48.97 0.61 17.72
N PHE A 14 -48.27 1.17 16.73
CA PHE A 14 -47.98 0.49 15.47
C PHE A 14 -47.13 -0.77 15.69
N VAL A 15 -46.05 -0.67 16.46
CA VAL A 15 -45.21 -1.82 16.82
C VAL A 15 -45.98 -2.86 17.65
N TYR A 16 -46.88 -2.44 18.54
CA TYR A 16 -47.70 -3.36 19.34
C TYR A 16 -48.73 -4.13 18.49
N ILE A 17 -49.45 -3.43 17.60
CA ILE A 17 -50.51 -4.03 16.77
C ILE A 17 -49.92 -4.93 15.68
N PHE A 18 -48.82 -4.52 15.04
CA PHE A 18 -48.22 -5.25 13.93
C PHE A 18 -47.03 -6.14 14.34
N GLY A 19 -46.51 -6.00 15.56
CA GLY A 19 -45.26 -6.64 16.01
C GLY A 19 -45.23 -8.16 15.91
N SER A 20 -46.38 -8.82 16.12
CA SER A 20 -46.51 -10.29 16.00
C SER A 20 -46.40 -10.76 14.54
N ASN A 21 -47.00 -10.03 13.61
CA ASN A 21 -46.98 -10.32 12.16
C ASN A 21 -45.71 -9.81 11.46
N LEU A 22 -45.02 -8.84 12.07
CA LEU A 22 -43.75 -8.28 11.57
C LEU A 22 -42.56 -9.21 11.78
N SER A 23 -42.65 -10.22 12.65
CA SER A 23 -41.52 -11.11 12.99
C SER A 23 -40.93 -11.84 11.76
N GLY A 24 -41.77 -12.37 10.87
CA GLY A 24 -41.32 -13.00 9.63
C GLY A 24 -40.74 -11.99 8.63
N PHE A 25 -41.32 -10.80 8.57
CA PHE A 25 -40.87 -9.72 7.68
C PHE A 25 -39.54 -9.09 8.13
N SER A 26 -39.36 -8.84 9.43
CA SER A 26 -38.10 -8.35 10.00
C SER A 26 -36.99 -9.38 9.87
N THR A 27 -37.30 -10.67 10.05
CA THR A 27 -36.36 -11.76 9.81
C THR A 27 -35.92 -11.81 8.34
N ALA A 28 -36.87 -11.70 7.40
CA ALA A 28 -36.57 -11.68 5.97
C ALA A 28 -35.69 -10.49 5.56
N ILE A 29 -35.98 -9.28 6.08
CA ILE A 29 -35.14 -8.10 5.88
C ILE A 29 -33.75 -8.30 6.50
N GLY A 30 -33.66 -8.91 7.68
CA GLY A 30 -32.38 -9.22 8.31
C GLY A 30 -31.49 -10.11 7.44
N TRP A 31 -32.06 -11.19 6.90
CA TRP A 31 -31.35 -12.08 5.97
C TRP A 31 -30.99 -11.40 4.65
N ALA A 32 -31.91 -10.62 4.07
CA ALA A 32 -31.64 -9.86 2.86
C ALA A 32 -30.50 -8.84 3.07
N GLY A 33 -30.52 -8.12 4.20
CA GLY A 33 -29.48 -7.18 4.59
C GLY A 33 -28.12 -7.86 4.78
N ALA A 34 -28.09 -8.99 5.48
CA ALA A 34 -26.86 -9.78 5.64
C ALA A 34 -26.28 -10.23 4.28
N GLY A 35 -27.14 -10.67 3.35
CA GLY A 35 -26.73 -11.03 1.99
C GLY A 35 -26.13 -9.85 1.22
N VAL A 36 -26.77 -8.67 1.28
CA VAL A 36 -26.27 -7.44 0.64
C VAL A 36 -24.94 -7.01 1.24
N THR A 37 -24.81 -7.00 2.58
CA THR A 37 -23.56 -6.65 3.25
C THR A 37 -22.44 -7.62 2.88
N TYR A 38 -22.73 -8.92 2.81
CA TYR A 38 -21.75 -9.92 2.40
C TYR A 38 -21.29 -9.69 0.94
N ALA A 39 -22.24 -9.41 0.04
CA ALA A 39 -21.94 -9.12 -1.37
C ALA A 39 -21.13 -7.83 -1.56
N LEU A 40 -21.39 -6.79 -0.75
CA LEU A 40 -20.72 -5.49 -0.84
C LEU A 40 -19.50 -5.35 0.06
N ARG A 41 -19.14 -6.40 0.82
CA ARG A 41 -18.05 -6.35 1.80
C ARG A 41 -16.78 -5.75 1.21
N GLU A 42 -16.37 -6.21 0.03
CA GLU A 42 -15.12 -5.79 -0.60
C GLU A 42 -15.11 -4.30 -0.98
N VAL A 43 -16.26 -3.78 -1.42
CA VAL A 43 -16.43 -2.36 -1.77
C VAL A 43 -16.32 -1.50 -0.51
N ILE A 44 -16.99 -1.91 0.57
CA ILE A 44 -16.96 -1.21 1.86
C ILE A 44 -15.54 -1.19 2.42
N VAL A 45 -14.86 -2.35 2.40
CA VAL A 45 -13.49 -2.48 2.91
C VAL A 45 -12.50 -1.69 2.04
N SER A 46 -12.67 -1.69 0.71
CA SER A 46 -11.82 -0.89 -0.18
C SER A 46 -12.00 0.61 0.03
N PHE A 47 -13.23 1.07 0.29
CA PHE A 47 -13.49 2.46 0.63
C PHE A 47 -12.88 2.86 1.97
N ALA A 48 -12.99 1.99 2.99
CA ALA A 48 -12.28 2.18 4.25
C ALA A 48 -10.75 2.18 4.05
N GLY A 49 -10.26 1.35 3.12
CA GLY A 49 -8.85 1.27 2.77
C GLY A 49 -8.35 2.56 2.11
N TRP A 50 -9.15 3.16 1.23
CA TRP A 50 -8.85 4.47 0.66
C TRP A 50 -8.70 5.55 1.74
N PHE A 51 -9.62 5.61 2.70
CA PHE A 51 -9.48 6.51 3.86
C PHE A 51 -8.19 6.23 4.63
N ALA A 52 -7.89 4.96 4.92
CA ALA A 52 -6.68 4.60 5.64
C ALA A 52 -5.40 4.99 4.87
N ILE A 53 -5.34 4.82 3.55
CA ILE A 53 -4.20 5.25 2.72
C ILE A 53 -4.04 6.77 2.79
N MET A 54 -5.13 7.52 2.62
CA MET A 54 -5.15 8.99 2.60
C MET A 54 -4.71 9.63 3.93
N PHE A 55 -5.01 9.00 5.07
CA PHE A 55 -4.77 9.56 6.40
C PHE A 55 -3.72 8.82 7.24
N GLY A 56 -3.26 7.65 6.77
CA GLY A 56 -2.40 6.74 7.52
C GLY A 56 -0.96 6.65 7.03
N ASP A 57 -0.54 7.55 6.13
CA ASP A 57 0.82 7.63 5.57
C ASP A 57 1.37 6.28 5.07
N PHE A 58 0.51 5.43 4.49
CA PHE A 58 0.94 4.14 3.94
C PHE A 58 1.87 4.31 2.73
N PHE A 59 1.43 5.13 1.77
CA PHE A 59 2.16 5.52 0.58
C PHE A 59 1.44 6.67 -0.13
N ASN A 60 2.17 7.40 -0.95
CA ASN A 60 1.68 8.51 -1.76
C ASN A 60 1.83 8.22 -3.26
N THR A 61 1.17 9.05 -4.07
CA THR A 61 1.42 9.05 -5.53
C THR A 61 2.88 9.34 -5.82
N GLY A 62 3.50 8.51 -6.65
CA GLY A 62 4.92 8.53 -6.96
C GLY A 62 5.76 7.55 -6.13
N ASP A 63 5.22 6.99 -5.04
CA ASP A 63 5.95 6.02 -4.25
C ASP A 63 6.06 4.67 -4.97
N ARG A 64 7.20 4.01 -4.78
CA ARG A 64 7.41 2.63 -5.19
C ARG A 64 6.90 1.70 -4.12
N VAL A 65 5.93 0.86 -4.45
CA VAL A 65 5.28 -0.03 -3.49
C VAL A 65 5.16 -1.47 -3.99
N LEU A 66 5.09 -2.40 -3.05
CA LEU A 66 4.58 -3.75 -3.26
C LEU A 66 3.23 -3.85 -2.55
N LEU A 67 2.15 -3.87 -3.33
CA LEU A 67 0.77 -3.93 -2.83
C LEU A 67 0.05 -5.10 -3.46
N GLY A 68 -0.53 -5.98 -2.64
CA GLY A 68 -1.28 -7.14 -3.12
C GLY A 68 -0.44 -8.10 -3.97
N GLY A 69 0.87 -8.16 -3.72
CA GLY A 69 1.81 -8.99 -4.49
C GLY A 69 2.31 -8.36 -5.79
N ILE A 70 1.93 -7.11 -6.09
CA ILE A 70 2.32 -6.41 -7.32
C ILE A 70 3.28 -5.27 -6.98
N LYS A 71 4.49 -5.32 -7.53
CA LYS A 71 5.52 -4.29 -7.37
C LYS A 71 5.33 -3.23 -8.45
N GLY A 72 5.31 -1.95 -8.06
CA GLY A 72 5.13 -0.87 -9.02
C GLY A 72 5.13 0.50 -8.37
N ASP A 73 5.20 1.53 -9.22
CA ASP A 73 5.12 2.91 -8.77
C ASP A 73 3.65 3.38 -8.79
N VAL A 74 3.24 4.06 -7.73
CA VAL A 74 1.86 4.54 -7.55
C VAL A 74 1.58 5.68 -8.51
N VAL A 75 0.65 5.47 -9.44
CA VAL A 75 0.25 6.48 -10.42
C VAL A 75 -0.92 7.31 -9.91
N ASP A 76 -1.89 6.66 -9.26
CA ASP A 76 -3.10 7.31 -8.75
C ASP A 76 -3.74 6.47 -7.63
N ILE A 77 -4.41 7.14 -6.68
CA ILE A 77 -5.09 6.51 -5.55
C ILE A 77 -6.59 6.81 -5.66
N GLY A 78 -7.33 5.91 -6.30
CA GLY A 78 -8.78 6.01 -6.42
C GLY A 78 -9.52 5.49 -5.18
N MET A 79 -10.82 5.80 -5.07
CA MET A 79 -11.65 5.43 -3.90
C MET A 79 -11.75 3.92 -3.62
N LEU A 80 -11.71 3.07 -4.66
CA LEU A 80 -11.79 1.61 -4.48
C LEU A 80 -10.50 0.89 -4.86
N ARG A 81 -9.67 1.53 -5.69
CA ARG A 81 -8.47 0.91 -6.25
C ARG A 81 -7.34 1.91 -6.39
N THR A 82 -6.12 1.45 -6.12
CA THR A 82 -4.86 2.15 -6.42
C THR A 82 -4.34 1.67 -7.76
N THR A 83 -3.90 2.61 -8.58
CA THR A 83 -3.32 2.37 -9.90
C THR A 83 -1.79 2.36 -9.79
N LEU A 84 -1.16 1.27 -10.22
CA LEU A 84 0.28 1.06 -10.19
C LEU A 84 0.83 0.90 -11.60
N MET A 85 2.00 1.47 -11.87
CA MET A 85 2.83 1.13 -13.01
C MET A 85 3.75 -0.03 -12.62
N GLU A 86 3.48 -1.21 -13.18
CA GLU A 86 4.08 -2.46 -12.71
C GLU A 86 5.55 -2.60 -13.13
N MET A 87 6.34 -3.28 -12.29
CA MET A 87 7.75 -3.62 -12.51
C MET A 87 8.06 -5.08 -12.18
N GLY A 88 9.06 -5.65 -12.87
CA GLY A 88 9.75 -6.88 -12.44
C GLY A 88 9.11 -8.23 -12.80
N GLU A 89 7.97 -8.27 -13.51
CA GLU A 89 7.29 -9.54 -13.82
C GLU A 89 7.99 -10.35 -14.93
N TRP A 90 8.16 -9.78 -16.11
CA TRP A 90 8.89 -10.40 -17.24
C TRP A 90 10.04 -9.54 -17.75
N VAL A 91 10.20 -8.36 -17.17
CA VAL A 91 11.38 -7.51 -17.40
C VAL A 91 12.26 -7.70 -16.18
N GLU A 92 13.49 -8.15 -16.41
CA GLU A 92 14.45 -8.32 -15.32
C GLU A 92 14.82 -6.94 -14.75
N GLY A 93 14.99 -6.89 -13.43
CA GLY A 93 15.33 -5.69 -12.68
C GLY A 93 14.14 -4.78 -12.34
N ASP A 94 14.45 -3.58 -11.89
CA ASP A 94 13.48 -2.57 -11.45
C ASP A 94 12.95 -1.69 -12.62
N GLN A 95 12.74 -2.31 -13.78
CA GLN A 95 12.21 -1.66 -14.98
C GLN A 95 10.69 -1.85 -15.11
N TYR A 96 10.03 -0.87 -15.73
CA TYR A 96 8.59 -0.96 -15.99
C TYR A 96 8.28 -2.03 -17.03
N THR A 97 7.25 -2.82 -16.76
CA THR A 97 6.72 -3.81 -17.71
C THR A 97 5.84 -3.17 -18.79
N GLY A 98 5.44 -1.91 -18.59
CA GLY A 98 4.45 -1.20 -19.40
C GLY A 98 2.99 -1.50 -19.04
N ARG A 99 2.75 -2.42 -18.09
CA ARG A 99 1.38 -2.68 -17.58
C ARG A 99 0.98 -1.65 -16.54
N ILE A 100 -0.27 -1.21 -16.64
CA ILE A 100 -0.95 -0.46 -15.58
C ILE A 100 -1.88 -1.42 -14.85
N VAL A 101 -1.65 -1.60 -13.55
CA VAL A 101 -2.42 -2.53 -12.72
C VAL A 101 -3.25 -1.77 -11.70
N ARG A 102 -4.49 -2.22 -11.47
CA ARG A 102 -5.42 -1.60 -10.50
C ARG A 102 -5.73 -2.55 -9.38
N VAL A 103 -5.08 -2.32 -8.24
CA VAL A 103 -5.20 -3.15 -7.03
C VAL A 103 -6.28 -2.60 -6.13
N ALA A 104 -7.12 -3.46 -5.54
CA ALA A 104 -8.15 -3.01 -4.61
C ALA A 104 -7.53 -2.49 -3.31
N ASN A 105 -8.08 -1.40 -2.78
CA ASN A 105 -7.54 -0.77 -1.57
C ASN A 105 -7.74 -1.63 -0.31
N SER A 106 -8.64 -2.61 -0.36
CA SER A 106 -8.83 -3.62 0.68
C SER A 106 -7.55 -4.39 1.01
N TYR A 107 -6.63 -4.54 0.04
CA TYR A 107 -5.41 -5.32 0.20
C TYR A 107 -4.47 -4.79 1.28
N ILE A 108 -4.57 -3.51 1.65
CA ILE A 108 -3.76 -2.94 2.74
C ILE A 108 -4.06 -3.58 4.10
N PHE A 109 -5.25 -4.16 4.26
CA PHE A 109 -5.67 -4.80 5.51
C PHE A 109 -5.41 -6.31 5.51
N THR A 110 -5.29 -6.92 4.32
CA THR A 110 -5.10 -8.37 4.19
C THR A 110 -3.65 -8.75 3.94
N SER A 111 -2.82 -7.82 3.50
CA SER A 111 -1.43 -8.06 3.12
C SER A 111 -0.55 -6.90 3.58
N PRO A 112 0.72 -7.17 3.92
CA PRO A 112 1.67 -6.10 4.22
C PRO A 112 1.85 -5.20 3.00
N VAL A 113 2.05 -3.91 3.28
CA VAL A 113 2.38 -2.90 2.27
C VAL A 113 3.86 -2.59 2.43
N TYR A 114 4.65 -2.87 1.41
CA TYR A 114 6.06 -2.47 1.40
C TYR A 114 6.18 -1.18 0.60
N ASN A 115 6.63 -0.11 1.26
CA ASN A 115 6.94 1.15 0.60
C ASN A 115 8.46 1.29 0.54
N TYR A 116 8.99 1.33 -0.68
CA TYR A 116 10.41 1.35 -0.96
C TYR A 116 11.00 2.76 -0.98
N THR A 117 10.16 3.80 -1.03
CA THR A 117 10.60 5.20 -1.22
C THR A 117 10.00 6.16 -0.19
N ALA A 118 9.39 5.66 0.88
CA ALA A 118 8.65 6.47 1.87
C ALA A 118 9.48 7.61 2.46
N ASP A 119 10.57 7.27 3.15
CA ASP A 119 11.43 8.22 3.88
C ASP A 119 12.90 8.18 3.47
N PHE A 120 13.23 7.24 2.58
CA PHE A 120 14.55 7.06 2.01
C PHE A 120 14.36 6.65 0.55
N LYS A 121 14.78 7.51 -0.39
CA LYS A 121 14.52 7.33 -1.82
C LYS A 121 15.54 6.44 -2.52
N PHE A 122 16.48 5.90 -1.77
CA PHE A 122 17.53 5.03 -2.29
C PHE A 122 17.25 3.58 -1.91
N LEU A 123 17.64 2.69 -2.81
CA LEU A 123 17.54 1.25 -2.61
C LEU A 123 18.93 0.65 -2.76
N TRP A 124 19.23 -0.34 -1.92
CA TRP A 124 20.39 -1.18 -2.12
C TRP A 124 20.08 -2.16 -3.23
N ASP A 125 20.95 -2.19 -4.24
CA ASP A 125 20.90 -3.15 -5.34
C ASP A 125 22.16 -4.01 -5.34
N GLU A 126 22.03 -5.26 -5.74
CA GLU A 126 23.13 -6.22 -5.80
C GLU A 126 23.41 -6.61 -7.25
N ILE A 127 24.65 -6.38 -7.70
CA ILE A 127 25.08 -6.70 -9.06
C ILE A 127 26.09 -7.85 -9.02
N HIS A 128 25.78 -8.93 -9.72
CA HIS A 128 26.70 -10.05 -9.92
C HIS A 128 27.52 -9.87 -11.20
N VAL A 129 28.81 -9.63 -11.05
CA VAL A 129 29.75 -9.53 -12.19
C VAL A 129 30.50 -10.86 -12.35
N PRO A 130 30.25 -11.63 -13.43
CA PRO A 130 31.00 -12.84 -13.67
C PRO A 130 32.46 -12.51 -14.03
N LEU A 131 33.40 -13.15 -13.34
CA LEU A 131 34.85 -13.01 -13.59
C LEU A 131 35.44 -14.35 -14.05
N HIS A 132 36.45 -14.28 -14.91
CA HIS A 132 37.21 -15.48 -15.29
C HIS A 132 38.10 -15.92 -14.12
N PHE A 133 38.34 -17.22 -13.97
CA PHE A 133 39.13 -17.77 -12.86
C PHE A 133 40.55 -17.22 -12.78
N ASP A 134 41.13 -16.85 -13.93
CA ASP A 134 42.47 -16.26 -14.03
C ASP A 134 42.52 -14.74 -13.78
N SER A 135 41.38 -14.11 -13.52
CA SER A 135 41.32 -12.65 -13.28
C SER A 135 41.80 -12.29 -11.87
N ASP A 136 42.54 -11.18 -11.76
CA ASP A 136 42.88 -10.60 -10.46
C ASP A 136 41.64 -9.98 -9.81
N ILE A 137 41.11 -10.67 -8.81
CA ILE A 137 39.90 -10.28 -8.07
C ILE A 137 40.09 -8.92 -7.37
N LYS A 138 41.30 -8.62 -6.86
CA LYS A 138 41.55 -7.35 -6.15
C LYS A 138 41.52 -6.19 -7.13
N LEU A 139 42.13 -6.36 -8.29
CA LEU A 139 42.12 -5.36 -9.36
C LEU A 139 40.70 -5.15 -9.90
N ALA A 140 39.98 -6.24 -10.20
CA ALA A 140 38.60 -6.19 -10.68
C ALA A 140 37.68 -5.44 -9.70
N LYS A 141 37.77 -5.77 -8.39
CA LYS A 141 37.03 -5.06 -7.34
C LYS A 141 37.36 -3.57 -7.33
N GLY A 142 38.64 -3.20 -7.40
CA GLY A 142 39.06 -1.80 -7.42
C GLY A 142 38.50 -1.02 -8.62
N ILE A 143 38.49 -1.63 -9.80
CA ILE A 143 37.92 -1.02 -11.02
C ILE A 143 36.41 -0.83 -10.87
N VAL A 144 35.68 -1.86 -10.43
CA VAL A 144 34.22 -1.79 -10.28
C VAL A 144 33.82 -0.74 -9.25
N LEU A 145 34.50 -0.69 -8.10
CA LEU A 145 34.26 0.32 -7.07
C LEU A 145 34.57 1.75 -7.56
N ALA A 146 35.65 1.93 -8.32
CA ALA A 146 35.99 3.23 -8.89
C ALA A 146 34.92 3.72 -9.89
N ILE A 147 34.39 2.81 -10.72
CA ILE A 147 33.29 3.12 -11.65
C ILE A 147 32.01 3.44 -10.87
N ALA A 148 31.70 2.67 -9.83
CA ALA A 148 30.53 2.93 -8.99
C ALA A 148 30.63 4.32 -8.34
N GLU A 149 31.78 4.66 -7.75
CA GLU A 149 31.99 5.99 -7.17
C GLU A 149 31.88 7.12 -8.21
N ASP A 150 32.37 6.92 -9.44
CA ASP A 150 32.26 7.91 -10.53
C ASP A 150 30.80 8.13 -10.97
N ILE A 151 29.98 7.07 -11.06
CA ILE A 151 28.60 7.14 -11.55
C ILE A 151 27.63 7.58 -10.45
N ILE A 152 27.70 6.97 -9.26
CA ILE A 152 26.71 7.16 -8.19
C ILE A 152 27.23 7.96 -7.00
N GLY A 153 28.54 8.25 -6.93
CA GLY A 153 29.13 8.95 -5.79
C GLY A 153 28.51 10.33 -5.51
N THR A 154 27.99 11.00 -6.54
CA THR A 154 27.27 12.29 -6.39
C THR A 154 25.99 12.18 -5.57
N TYR A 155 25.39 10.99 -5.46
CA TYR A 155 24.19 10.76 -4.67
C TYR A 155 24.48 10.40 -3.22
N ASN A 156 25.73 10.08 -2.87
CA ASN A 156 26.11 9.68 -1.50
C ASN A 156 25.77 10.76 -0.47
N GLU A 157 25.98 12.04 -0.78
CA GLU A 157 25.65 13.16 0.12
C GLU A 157 24.14 13.24 0.38
N GLN A 158 23.32 13.08 -0.67
CA GLN A 158 21.86 13.08 -0.55
C GLN A 158 21.37 11.86 0.25
N ALA A 159 21.95 10.69 -0.02
CA ALA A 159 21.62 9.47 0.72
C ALA A 159 22.00 9.59 2.21
N GLU A 160 23.15 10.18 2.54
CA GLU A 160 23.57 10.42 3.93
C GLU A 160 22.61 11.37 4.67
N GLU A 161 22.14 12.43 4.00
CA GLU A 161 21.17 13.37 4.57
C GLU A 161 19.81 12.69 4.83
N GLU A 162 19.25 11.99 3.84
CA GLU A 162 17.99 11.26 3.97
C GLU A 162 18.08 10.16 5.04
N TRP A 163 19.19 9.42 5.09
CA TRP A 163 19.45 8.42 6.13
C TRP A 163 19.54 9.05 7.52
N GLY A 164 20.13 10.24 7.64
CA GLY A 164 20.12 11.04 8.87
C GLY A 164 18.71 11.35 9.36
N ASN A 165 17.82 11.74 8.45
CA ASN A 165 16.42 12.00 8.74
C ASN A 165 15.67 10.72 9.17
N MET A 166 15.89 9.62 8.45
CA MET A 166 15.29 8.31 8.75
C MET A 166 15.72 7.80 10.13
N LYS A 167 17.01 7.90 10.48
CA LYS A 167 17.54 7.57 11.81
C LYS A 167 16.87 8.36 12.92
N ARG A 168 16.69 9.67 12.73
CA ARG A 168 16.05 10.52 13.74
C ARG A 168 14.58 10.12 13.96
N ARG A 169 13.88 9.74 12.90
CA ARG A 169 12.47 9.33 12.96
C ARG A 169 12.29 7.94 13.57
N TYR A 170 13.06 6.95 13.08
CA TYR A 170 12.85 5.53 13.39
C TYR A 170 13.84 4.93 14.39
N ARG A 171 14.88 5.68 14.80
CA ARG A 171 15.94 5.24 15.73
C ARG A 171 16.66 3.97 15.27
N ILE A 172 16.97 3.90 13.98
CA ILE A 172 17.69 2.78 13.35
C ILE A 172 19.22 2.96 13.41
N GLU A 173 19.94 1.86 13.24
CA GLU A 173 21.41 1.82 13.18
C GLU A 173 21.96 2.43 11.88
N ASN A 174 23.27 2.67 11.82
CA ASN A 174 23.91 3.12 10.59
C ASN A 174 24.09 1.96 9.61
N ALA A 175 23.75 2.18 8.34
CA ALA A 175 24.07 1.29 7.23
C ALA A 175 25.20 1.88 6.37
N SER A 176 25.87 1.03 5.59
CA SER A 176 26.80 1.51 4.56
C SER A 176 26.01 2.07 3.38
N LEU A 177 26.23 3.34 3.08
CA LEU A 177 25.61 4.05 1.95
C LEU A 177 26.55 4.23 0.77
N LYS A 178 27.84 3.92 0.99
CA LYS A 178 28.85 3.98 -0.05
C LYS A 178 28.87 2.68 -0.86
N PRO A 179 29.17 2.75 -2.17
CA PRO A 179 29.35 1.59 -3.02
C PRO A 179 30.47 0.64 -2.55
#